data_AF-A0A2N5YUW8-F1
#
_entry.id   AF-A0A2N5YUW8-F1
#
_cell.length_a   1.000
_cell.length_b   1.000
_cell.length_c   1.000
_cell.angle_alpha   90.00
_cell.angle_beta   90.00
_cell.angle_gamma   90.00
#
_symmetry.space_group_name_H-M   'P 1'
#
loop_
_entity.id
_entity.type
_entity.pdbx_description
1 polymer ?
#
loop_
_entity_poly.entity_id
_entity_poly.type
_entity_poly.pdbx_seq_one_letter_code
_entity_poly.pdbx_strand_id
1 'polypeptide(L)'
;MTKVSIFKNFNVVAGNKNIETIAEVIRNGQFRNEIIELRKVLAYGNQKEYTRKKKSLLAFTPSALYNGGRKPENLIEYTKLIILDIDKIESNLSDIKQKAIKCKYTFCCFISPGGNGLKIIVRTDSSMTKHKEVFIKIQNYYEKLLNVKIDPSGKDVSRLCFFSFDESLYLNNESETFKIKLPMNLQNDIEKLISIIDERRVDITNDYDTWLKIGFAIESEFGESGRSYYHDISKYSEFYNSKECNSQYDKCVKNNSSGITIKTLFHFASLAGIKIRSNRLTTSNIEDKKKKPTSNKFVITEEYLNQRYDVRYNVISNKFEYREKGQGKFREMN
;
A
#
# COMPACT_ATOMS: atom_id res chain seq x y z
N MET A 1 -17.43 4.61 -9.16
CA MET A 1 -16.47 5.69 -9.52
C MET A 1 -15.55 5.92 -8.32
N THR A 2 -14.25 5.97 -8.55
CA THR A 2 -13.23 6.04 -7.49
C THR A 2 -13.11 7.47 -6.97
N LYS A 3 -13.35 7.69 -5.67
CA LYS A 3 -13.23 9.00 -5.04
C LYS A 3 -11.82 9.22 -4.49
N VAL A 4 -11.35 10.46 -4.56
CA VAL A 4 -10.09 10.92 -3.97
C VAL A 4 -10.31 12.17 -3.13
N SER A 5 -9.48 12.35 -2.11
CA SER A 5 -9.52 13.54 -1.26
C SER A 5 -8.71 14.68 -1.84
N ILE A 6 -9.26 15.88 -1.76
CA ILE A 6 -8.63 17.15 -2.14
C ILE A 6 -8.18 17.86 -0.87
N PHE A 7 -7.00 18.46 -0.94
CA PHE A 7 -6.31 19.12 0.16
C PHE A 7 -5.91 20.54 -0.21
N LYS A 8 -6.10 21.44 0.74
CA LYS A 8 -5.48 22.76 0.79
C LYS A 8 -4.36 22.73 1.82
N ASN A 9 -3.27 23.45 1.55
CA ASN A 9 -2.14 23.57 2.47
C ASN A 9 -1.65 22.19 2.98
N PHE A 10 -1.56 21.20 2.08
CA PHE A 10 -1.09 19.83 2.32
C PHE A 10 -1.93 18.93 3.21
N ASN A 11 -2.66 19.48 4.17
CA ASN A 11 -3.25 18.71 5.28
C ASN A 11 -4.74 18.99 5.50
N VAL A 12 -5.27 20.12 5.02
CA VAL A 12 -6.67 20.50 5.25
C VAL A 12 -7.53 19.90 4.15
N VAL A 13 -8.45 18.99 4.49
CA VAL A 13 -9.39 18.41 3.54
C VAL A 13 -10.31 19.51 3.01
N ALA A 14 -10.33 19.71 1.70
CA ALA A 14 -11.17 20.67 1.00
C ALA A 14 -12.40 20.01 0.34
N GLY A 15 -12.44 18.68 0.29
CA GLY A 15 -13.57 17.90 -0.23
C GLY A 15 -13.10 16.60 -0.89
N ASN A 16 -14.06 15.80 -1.36
CA ASN A 16 -13.81 14.56 -2.08
C ASN A 16 -14.46 14.65 -3.48
N LYS A 17 -13.77 14.17 -4.52
CA LYS A 17 -14.30 14.12 -5.90
C LYS A 17 -13.92 12.81 -6.57
N ASN A 18 -14.68 12.41 -7.59
CA ASN A 18 -14.32 11.29 -8.45
C ASN A 18 -13.04 11.64 -9.25
N ILE A 19 -12.18 10.65 -9.49
CA ILE A 19 -10.93 10.88 -10.22
C ILE A 19 -11.15 11.38 -11.66
N GLU A 20 -12.26 10.98 -12.29
CA GLU A 20 -12.67 11.47 -13.60
C GLU A 20 -13.03 12.96 -13.56
N THR A 21 -13.73 13.41 -12.51
CA THR A 21 -14.00 14.84 -12.28
C THR A 21 -12.72 15.62 -12.01
N ILE A 22 -11.73 15.05 -11.31
CA ILE A 22 -10.41 15.68 -11.15
C ILE A 22 -9.75 15.89 -12.51
N ALA A 23 -9.81 14.89 -13.38
CA ALA A 23 -9.28 14.98 -14.74
C ALA A 23 -9.99 16.08 -15.56
N GLU A 24 -11.31 16.18 -15.48
CA GLU A 24 -12.09 17.26 -16.12
C GLU A 24 -11.71 18.65 -15.60
N VAL A 25 -11.52 18.81 -14.29
CA VAL A 25 -11.08 20.06 -13.67
C VAL A 25 -9.70 20.51 -14.20
N ILE A 26 -8.78 19.56 -14.38
CA ILE A 26 -7.44 19.83 -14.96
C ILE A 26 -7.55 20.17 -16.45
N ARG A 27 -8.41 19.46 -17.19
CA ARG A 27 -8.59 19.65 -18.64
C ARG A 27 -9.26 20.98 -18.97
N ASN A 28 -10.33 21.33 -18.28
CA ASN A 28 -11.15 22.51 -18.52
C ASN A 28 -10.52 23.80 -17.95
N GLY A 29 -9.43 23.66 -17.18
CA GLY A 29 -8.64 24.82 -16.74
C GLY A 29 -9.25 25.63 -15.61
N GLN A 30 -9.88 24.98 -14.62
CA GLN A 30 -10.35 25.67 -13.41
C GLN A 30 -9.21 26.44 -12.71
N PHE A 31 -7.97 25.93 -12.78
CA PHE A 31 -6.77 26.56 -12.21
C PHE A 31 -5.85 27.19 -13.29
N ARG A 32 -6.38 27.50 -14.49
CA ARG A 32 -5.58 27.96 -15.63
C ARG A 32 -4.75 29.20 -15.30
N ASN A 33 -5.35 30.18 -14.63
CA ASN A 33 -4.68 31.45 -14.32
C ASN A 33 -3.51 31.24 -13.36
N GLU A 34 -3.71 30.48 -12.29
CA GLU A 34 -2.70 30.14 -11.29
C GLU A 34 -1.55 29.34 -11.92
N ILE A 35 -1.86 28.42 -12.84
CA ILE A 35 -0.85 27.61 -13.53
C ILE A 35 -0.05 28.43 -14.55
N ILE A 36 -0.71 29.32 -15.31
CA ILE A 36 -0.01 30.23 -16.24
C ILE A 36 0.93 31.15 -15.47
N GLU A 37 0.47 31.74 -14.36
CA GLU A 37 1.31 32.60 -13.52
C GLU A 37 2.50 31.82 -12.94
N LEU A 38 2.26 30.62 -12.43
CA LEU A 38 3.30 29.75 -11.88
C LEU A 38 4.36 29.37 -12.94
N ARG A 39 3.95 29.10 -14.18
CA ARG A 39 4.86 28.85 -15.30
C ARG A 39 5.66 30.10 -15.69
N LYS A 40 5.04 31.29 -15.67
CA LYS A 40 5.76 32.57 -15.90
C LYS A 40 6.86 32.79 -14.86
N VAL A 41 6.53 32.63 -13.57
CA VAL A 41 7.51 32.77 -12.46
C VAL A 41 8.69 31.81 -12.64
N LEU A 42 8.43 30.58 -13.08
CA LEU A 42 9.47 29.60 -13.37
C LEU A 42 10.34 30.02 -14.57
N ALA A 43 9.73 30.53 -15.64
CA ALA A 43 10.43 31.00 -16.84
C ALA A 43 11.34 32.20 -16.54
N TYR A 44 10.98 33.07 -15.59
CA TYR A 44 11.82 34.16 -15.10
C TYR A 44 12.94 33.70 -14.13
N GLY A 45 13.08 32.40 -13.88
CA GLY A 45 14.11 31.83 -13.01
C GLY A 45 13.86 32.01 -11.50
N ASN A 46 12.69 32.48 -11.08
CA ASN A 46 12.39 32.72 -9.67
C ASN A 46 11.90 31.44 -8.96
N GLN A 47 12.84 30.50 -8.73
CA GLN A 47 12.56 29.18 -8.15
C GLN A 47 11.91 29.26 -6.75
N LYS A 48 12.28 30.27 -5.95
CA LYS A 48 11.75 30.47 -4.60
C LYS A 48 10.26 30.82 -4.63
N GLU A 49 9.88 31.77 -5.48
CA GLU A 49 8.49 32.16 -5.64
C GLU A 49 7.66 31.05 -6.30
N TYR A 50 8.21 30.38 -7.33
CA TYR A 50 7.58 29.21 -7.93
C TYR A 50 7.20 28.18 -6.88
N THR A 51 8.16 27.84 -6.00
CA THR A 51 7.94 26.86 -4.94
C THR A 51 6.84 27.33 -3.99
N ARG A 52 6.85 28.61 -3.59
CA ARG A 52 5.80 29.18 -2.73
C ARG A 52 4.41 29.09 -3.36
N LYS A 53 4.25 29.52 -4.62
CA LYS A 53 2.97 29.50 -5.35
C LYS A 53 2.50 28.07 -5.64
N LYS A 54 3.41 27.15 -6.00
CA LYS A 54 3.07 25.73 -6.18
C LYS A 54 2.49 25.14 -4.90
N LYS A 55 3.07 25.45 -3.75
CA LYS A 55 2.60 24.96 -2.45
C LYS A 55 1.22 25.50 -2.03
N SER A 56 0.74 26.61 -2.61
CA SER A 56 -0.61 27.13 -2.37
C SER A 56 -1.69 26.52 -3.27
N LEU A 57 -1.31 25.78 -4.32
CA LEU A 57 -2.27 25.05 -5.15
C LEU A 57 -3.00 23.99 -4.32
N LEU A 58 -4.25 23.73 -4.68
CA LEU A 58 -4.92 22.52 -4.21
C LEU A 58 -4.17 21.29 -4.73
N ALA A 59 -4.25 20.21 -3.98
CA ALA A 59 -3.70 18.91 -4.36
C ALA A 59 -4.69 17.80 -4.02
N PHE A 60 -4.53 16.63 -4.61
CA PHE A 60 -5.33 15.45 -4.31
C PHE A 60 -4.44 14.25 -4.01
N THR A 61 -5.01 13.20 -3.40
CA THR A 61 -4.33 11.92 -3.16
C THR A 61 -4.81 10.87 -4.16
N PRO A 62 -4.03 10.53 -5.19
CA PRO A 62 -4.44 9.52 -6.16
C PRO A 62 -4.72 8.18 -5.49
N SER A 63 -3.84 7.74 -4.58
CA SER A 63 -3.82 6.37 -4.03
C SER A 63 -4.75 6.13 -2.84
N ALA A 64 -5.37 7.16 -2.26
CA ALA A 64 -6.19 6.98 -1.07
C ALA A 64 -7.25 8.08 -0.87
N LEU A 65 -8.35 7.69 -0.25
CA LEU A 65 -9.40 8.56 0.28
C LEU A 65 -9.18 8.74 1.79
N TYR A 66 -9.37 9.95 2.29
CA TYR A 66 -9.16 10.31 3.68
C TYR A 66 -10.36 11.06 4.28
N ASN A 67 -10.48 11.00 5.61
CA ASN A 67 -11.37 11.87 6.41
C ASN A 67 -10.54 12.79 7.32
N GLY A 68 -10.81 14.10 7.33
CA GLY A 68 -10.12 15.07 8.19
C GLY A 68 -8.68 15.43 7.80
N GLY A 69 -7.80 14.44 7.51
CA GLY A 69 -6.39 14.69 7.15
C GLY A 69 -5.65 13.47 6.57
N ARG A 70 -4.39 13.63 6.15
CA ARG A 70 -3.59 12.62 5.40
C ARG A 70 -2.75 11.66 6.24
N LYS A 71 -3.04 11.56 7.53
CA LYS A 71 -2.36 10.61 8.39
C LYS A 71 -2.92 9.20 8.18
N PRO A 72 -2.15 8.13 8.45
CA PRO A 72 -2.62 6.76 8.27
C PRO A 72 -3.95 6.45 8.97
N GLU A 73 -4.16 6.97 10.19
CA GLU A 73 -5.38 6.78 10.99
C GLU A 73 -6.65 7.37 10.34
N ASN A 74 -6.47 8.29 9.41
CA ASN A 74 -7.56 8.99 8.73
C ASN A 74 -7.86 8.40 7.33
N LEU A 75 -7.15 7.34 6.93
CA LEU A 75 -7.35 6.69 5.64
C LEU A 75 -8.68 5.92 5.67
N ILE A 76 -9.58 6.26 4.74
CA ILE A 76 -10.89 5.60 4.58
C ILE A 76 -10.76 4.43 3.62
N GLU A 77 -10.14 4.67 2.45
CA GLU A 77 -10.16 3.72 1.34
C GLU A 77 -8.85 3.81 0.54
N TYR A 78 -8.32 2.66 0.13
CA TYR A 78 -7.21 2.59 -0.82
C TYR A 78 -7.79 2.51 -2.24
N THR A 79 -7.49 3.50 -3.08
CA THR A 79 -8.17 3.68 -4.37
C THR A 79 -7.67 2.76 -5.47
N LYS A 80 -6.56 2.06 -5.21
CA LYS A 80 -5.82 1.23 -6.18
C LYS A 80 -5.37 2.02 -7.42
N LEU A 81 -5.14 3.33 -7.26
CA LEU A 81 -4.52 4.20 -8.25
C LEU A 81 -3.08 4.50 -7.85
N ILE A 82 -2.16 4.39 -8.80
CA ILE A 82 -0.75 4.69 -8.63
C ILE A 82 -0.42 5.92 -9.46
N ILE A 83 0.22 6.92 -8.85
CA ILE A 83 0.70 8.13 -9.52
C ILE A 83 2.20 8.03 -9.78
N LEU A 84 2.58 8.28 -11.03
CA LEU A 84 3.96 8.47 -11.45
C LEU A 84 4.16 9.95 -11.71
N ASP A 85 5.28 10.47 -11.22
CA ASP A 85 5.66 11.86 -11.35
C ASP A 85 7.01 11.95 -12.06
N ILE A 86 7.00 12.55 -13.24
CA ILE A 86 8.21 12.81 -14.04
C ILE A 86 8.41 14.31 -14.05
N ASP A 87 9.43 14.77 -13.33
CA ASP A 87 9.81 16.18 -13.28
C ASP A 87 10.96 16.46 -14.27
N LYS A 88 11.03 17.72 -14.75
CA LYS A 88 12.16 18.25 -15.54
C LYS A 88 12.47 17.47 -16.83
N ILE A 89 11.44 17.21 -17.63
CA ILE A 89 11.60 16.73 -19.00
C ILE A 89 12.12 17.89 -19.86
N GLU A 90 13.31 17.75 -20.42
CA GLU A 90 14.04 18.84 -21.08
C GLU A 90 13.55 19.13 -22.51
N SER A 91 13.50 18.13 -23.41
CA SER A 91 13.34 18.41 -24.86
C SER A 91 12.44 17.45 -25.65
N ASN A 92 11.69 16.57 -24.99
CA ASN A 92 10.86 15.55 -25.66
C ASN A 92 9.54 15.24 -24.92
N LEU A 93 8.99 16.23 -24.21
CA LEU A 93 7.76 16.06 -23.42
C LEU A 93 6.59 15.54 -24.26
N SER A 94 6.42 16.05 -25.48
CA SER A 94 5.38 15.58 -26.41
C SER A 94 5.54 14.09 -26.73
N ASP A 95 6.75 13.67 -27.10
CA ASP A 95 7.03 12.28 -27.45
C ASP A 95 6.88 11.32 -26.27
N ILE A 96 7.34 11.73 -25.08
CA ILE A 96 7.16 10.96 -23.84
C ILE A 96 5.68 10.83 -23.53
N LYS A 97 4.92 11.92 -23.63
CA LYS A 97 3.47 11.88 -23.43
C LYS A 97 2.80 10.95 -24.45
N GLN A 98 3.17 11.01 -25.73
CA GLN A 98 2.66 10.12 -26.77
C GLN A 98 2.96 8.64 -26.50
N LYS A 99 4.18 8.32 -26.05
CA LYS A 99 4.53 6.95 -25.61
C LYS A 99 3.72 6.51 -24.40
N ALA A 100 3.55 7.40 -23.41
CA ALA A 100 2.77 7.12 -22.22
C ALA A 100 1.31 6.83 -22.55
N ILE A 101 0.63 7.64 -23.36
CA ILE A 101 -0.79 7.44 -23.68
C ILE A 101 -1.06 6.20 -24.56
N LYS A 102 -0.06 5.74 -25.33
CA LYS A 102 -0.14 4.48 -26.09
C LYS A 102 0.01 3.24 -25.20
N CYS A 103 0.48 3.39 -23.96
CA CYS A 103 0.56 2.29 -23.02
C CYS A 103 -0.84 1.88 -22.56
N LYS A 104 -1.18 0.60 -22.72
CA LYS A 104 -2.46 0.02 -22.30
C LYS A 104 -2.80 0.20 -20.82
N TYR A 105 -1.80 0.41 -19.96
CA TYR A 105 -1.96 0.62 -18.52
C TYR A 105 -2.17 2.09 -18.12
N THR A 106 -2.02 3.04 -19.05
CA THR A 106 -2.18 4.47 -18.74
C THR A 106 -3.67 4.80 -18.59
N PHE A 107 -4.10 5.06 -17.37
CA PHE A 107 -5.46 5.50 -17.06
C PHE A 107 -5.64 7.00 -17.33
N CYS A 108 -4.72 7.83 -16.84
CA CYS A 108 -4.76 9.28 -17.01
C CYS A 108 -3.34 9.83 -17.19
N CYS A 109 -3.16 10.80 -18.08
CA CYS A 109 -1.86 11.42 -18.33
C CYS A 109 -1.98 12.91 -18.65
N PHE A 110 -1.24 13.75 -17.90
CA PHE A 110 -1.31 15.20 -18.04
C PHE A 110 -0.01 15.93 -17.68
N ILE A 111 0.14 17.13 -18.21
CA ILE A 111 1.30 18.00 -17.95
C ILE A 111 1.26 18.54 -16.52
N SER A 112 2.40 18.45 -15.84
CA SER A 112 2.56 18.92 -14.45
C SER A 112 2.41 20.45 -14.33
N PRO A 113 2.24 20.99 -13.12
CA PRO A 113 2.05 22.44 -12.92
C PRO A 113 3.16 23.29 -13.54
N GLY A 114 4.41 22.82 -13.48
CA GLY A 114 5.58 23.51 -14.03
C GLY A 114 5.65 23.56 -15.55
N GLY A 115 4.82 22.79 -16.26
CA GLY A 115 4.80 22.76 -17.73
C GLY A 115 5.87 21.88 -18.38
N ASN A 116 6.89 21.44 -17.63
CA ASN A 116 8.00 20.61 -18.09
C ASN A 116 8.05 19.24 -17.41
N GLY A 117 6.91 18.73 -16.96
CA GLY A 117 6.82 17.42 -16.33
C GLY A 117 5.53 16.72 -16.72
N LEU A 118 5.46 15.43 -16.41
CA LEU A 118 4.34 14.56 -16.79
C LEU A 118 3.85 13.80 -15.55
N LYS A 119 2.53 13.75 -15.39
CA LYS A 119 1.85 12.93 -14.39
C LYS A 119 1.17 11.78 -15.11
N ILE A 120 1.34 10.56 -14.61
CA ILE A 120 0.71 9.36 -15.15
C ILE A 120 0.01 8.63 -14.01
N ILE A 121 -1.28 8.34 -14.16
CA ILE A 121 -2.04 7.51 -13.22
C ILE A 121 -2.25 6.14 -13.85
N VAL A 122 -2.02 5.09 -13.06
CA VAL A 122 -2.13 3.68 -13.44
C VAL A 122 -3.01 2.96 -12.43
N ARG A 123 -3.89 2.06 -12.89
CA ARG A 123 -4.71 1.21 -12.02
C ARG A 123 -3.95 -0.04 -11.61
N THR A 124 -4.18 -0.52 -10.39
CA THR A 124 -3.67 -1.80 -9.91
C THR A 124 -4.80 -2.61 -9.26
N ASP A 125 -4.62 -3.93 -9.15
CA ASP A 125 -5.46 -4.81 -8.34
C ASP A 125 -4.82 -5.18 -7.00
N SER A 126 -3.58 -4.74 -6.76
CA SER A 126 -2.83 -5.02 -5.55
C SER A 126 -3.46 -4.33 -4.34
N SER A 127 -3.38 -5.00 -3.20
CA SER A 127 -3.77 -4.47 -1.90
C SER A 127 -2.90 -3.27 -1.48
N MET A 128 -3.35 -2.54 -0.47
CA MET A 128 -2.58 -1.41 0.07
C MET A 128 -1.24 -1.83 0.68
N THR A 129 -1.14 -3.02 1.28
CA THR A 129 0.11 -3.51 1.90
C THR A 129 1.23 -3.68 0.87
N LYS A 130 0.86 -3.95 -0.38
CA LYS A 130 1.77 -4.06 -1.53
C LYS A 130 1.95 -2.76 -2.30
N HIS A 131 1.39 -1.64 -1.86
CA HIS A 131 1.45 -0.36 -2.57
C HIS A 131 2.88 0.03 -2.99
N LYS A 132 3.83 -0.08 -2.07
CA LYS A 132 5.25 0.20 -2.36
C LYS A 132 5.83 -0.74 -3.41
N GLU A 133 5.51 -2.03 -3.33
CA GLU A 133 5.99 -3.03 -4.29
C GLU A 133 5.44 -2.76 -5.69
N VAL A 134 4.12 -2.55 -5.80
CA VAL A 134 3.47 -2.30 -7.08
C VAL A 134 3.89 -0.96 -7.69
N PHE A 135 4.07 0.07 -6.87
CA PHE A 135 4.66 1.33 -7.31
C PHE A 135 6.02 1.09 -7.95
N ILE A 136 6.94 0.37 -7.30
CA ILE A 136 8.29 0.11 -7.84
C ILE A 136 8.21 -0.68 -9.15
N LYS A 137 7.30 -1.64 -9.29
CA LYS A 137 7.13 -2.41 -10.52
C LYS A 137 6.61 -1.54 -11.67
N ILE A 138 5.61 -0.70 -11.41
CA ILE A 138 5.07 0.25 -12.39
C ILE A 138 6.14 1.29 -12.75
N GLN A 139 6.84 1.84 -11.76
CA GLN A 139 7.96 2.77 -11.93
C GLN A 139 8.97 2.18 -12.91
N ASN A 140 9.55 1.02 -12.59
CA ASN A 140 10.53 0.35 -13.45
C ASN A 140 10.00 0.06 -14.87
N TYR A 141 8.71 -0.27 -15.01
CA TYR A 141 8.09 -0.51 -16.30
C TYR A 141 8.05 0.78 -17.14
N TYR A 142 7.56 1.89 -16.56
CA TYR A 142 7.45 3.16 -17.26
C TYR A 142 8.79 3.85 -17.46
N GLU A 143 9.76 3.72 -16.54
CA GLU A 143 11.12 4.23 -16.74
C GLU A 143 11.78 3.57 -17.96
N LYS A 144 11.60 2.25 -18.14
CA LYS A 144 12.07 1.53 -19.34
C LYS A 144 11.33 1.94 -20.60
N LEU A 145 10.01 2.06 -20.54
CA LEU A 145 9.17 2.44 -21.68
C LEU A 145 9.48 3.85 -22.19
N LEU A 146 9.65 4.79 -21.27
CA LEU A 146 9.76 6.21 -21.56
C LEU A 146 11.21 6.68 -21.62
N ASN A 147 12.16 5.88 -21.13
CA ASN A 147 13.57 6.21 -20.99
C ASN A 147 13.81 7.49 -20.17
N VAL A 148 13.10 7.61 -19.05
CA VAL A 148 13.21 8.73 -18.09
C VAL A 148 13.15 8.22 -16.68
N LYS A 149 13.69 8.98 -15.73
CA LYS A 149 13.59 8.70 -14.30
C LYS A 149 12.27 9.19 -13.74
N ILE A 150 11.63 8.39 -12.89
CA ILE A 150 10.39 8.72 -12.19
C ILE A 150 10.70 9.01 -10.73
N ASP A 151 10.06 10.02 -10.16
CA ASP A 151 10.21 10.37 -8.75
C ASP A 151 9.70 9.23 -7.84
N PRO A 152 10.50 8.78 -6.85
CA PRO A 152 10.17 7.60 -6.05
C PRO A 152 9.15 7.87 -4.93
N SER A 153 8.69 9.12 -4.74
CA SER A 153 7.78 9.46 -3.64
C SER A 153 6.35 8.95 -3.84
N GLY A 154 5.99 8.54 -5.06
CA GLY A 154 4.72 7.86 -5.32
C GLY A 154 4.58 6.49 -4.64
N LYS A 155 5.64 5.96 -4.04
CA LYS A 155 5.61 4.75 -3.18
C LYS A 155 4.88 4.94 -1.85
N ASP A 156 4.58 6.19 -1.48
CA ASP A 156 3.85 6.52 -0.27
C ASP A 156 2.36 6.66 -0.61
N VAL A 157 1.49 5.89 0.07
CA VAL A 157 0.03 5.91 -0.16
C VAL A 157 -0.54 7.32 -0.02
N SER A 158 0.01 8.10 0.91
CA SER A 158 -0.34 9.50 1.10
C SER A 158 0.40 10.42 0.12
N ARG A 159 0.78 10.04 -1.11
CA ARG A 159 1.42 11.02 -2.01
C ARG A 159 0.39 12.03 -2.54
N LEU A 160 0.68 13.33 -2.38
CA LEU A 160 -0.07 14.41 -3.04
C LEU A 160 0.31 14.57 -4.51
N CYS A 161 -0.69 14.88 -5.32
CA CYS A 161 -0.55 15.44 -6.66
C CYS A 161 -1.22 16.82 -6.71
N PHE A 162 -0.49 17.88 -7.01
CA PHE A 162 -1.07 19.20 -7.20
C PHE A 162 -1.96 19.24 -8.45
N PHE A 163 -3.02 20.03 -8.40
CA PHE A 163 -3.80 20.37 -9.59
C PHE A 163 -2.91 21.10 -10.61
N SER A 164 -3.23 20.89 -11.89
CA SER A 164 -2.54 21.48 -13.03
C SER A 164 -3.58 22.04 -14.01
N PHE A 165 -3.09 22.47 -15.17
CA PHE A 165 -3.90 22.79 -16.33
C PHE A 165 -3.26 22.17 -17.57
N ASP A 166 -4.03 21.35 -18.28
CA ASP A 166 -3.63 20.68 -19.53
C ASP A 166 -4.87 20.33 -20.36
N GLU A 167 -5.17 21.15 -21.38
CA GLU A 167 -6.27 20.91 -22.33
C GLU A 167 -6.12 19.57 -23.06
N SER A 168 -4.87 19.10 -23.23
CA SER A 168 -4.54 17.84 -23.89
C SER A 168 -4.49 16.65 -22.93
N LEU A 169 -5.07 16.76 -21.72
CA LEU A 169 -5.14 15.67 -20.74
C LEU A 169 -5.79 14.42 -21.36
N TYR A 170 -5.06 13.32 -21.31
CA TYR A 170 -5.54 12.00 -21.74
C TYR A 170 -6.22 11.27 -20.58
N LEU A 171 -7.38 10.68 -20.85
CA LEU A 171 -8.13 9.86 -19.90
C LEU A 171 -8.67 8.63 -20.67
N ASN A 172 -8.42 7.44 -20.15
CA ASN A 172 -8.89 6.18 -20.71
C ASN A 172 -9.57 5.33 -19.63
N ASN A 173 -10.90 5.36 -19.59
CA ASN A 173 -11.66 4.60 -18.60
C ASN A 173 -11.51 3.08 -18.78
N GLU A 174 -11.13 2.62 -19.97
CA GLU A 174 -10.93 1.20 -20.31
C GLU A 174 -9.46 0.74 -20.21
N SER A 175 -8.58 1.52 -19.56
CA SER A 175 -7.17 1.13 -19.39
C SER A 175 -7.05 -0.22 -18.65
N GLU A 176 -6.13 -1.07 -19.09
CA GLU A 176 -5.84 -2.32 -18.38
C GLU A 176 -5.32 -2.05 -16.95
N THR A 177 -5.69 -2.92 -16.01
CA THR A 177 -5.16 -2.92 -14.65
C THR A 177 -3.77 -3.54 -14.63
N PHE A 178 -2.79 -2.87 -14.02
CA PHE A 178 -1.45 -3.40 -13.83
C PHE A 178 -1.43 -4.44 -12.71
N LYS A 179 -1.18 -5.70 -13.10
CA LYS A 179 -1.14 -6.85 -12.19
C LYS A 179 0.29 -7.26 -11.87
N ILE A 180 0.58 -7.51 -10.60
CA ILE A 180 1.82 -8.18 -10.21
C ILE A 180 1.63 -9.67 -10.44
N LYS A 181 2.52 -10.29 -11.23
CA LYS A 181 2.57 -11.76 -11.30
C LYS A 181 2.90 -12.31 -9.93
N LEU A 182 1.95 -13.04 -9.37
CA LEU A 182 2.17 -13.79 -8.14
C LEU A 182 3.26 -14.84 -8.38
N PRO A 183 4.10 -15.09 -7.38
CA PRO A 183 5.10 -16.14 -7.44
C PRO A 183 4.36 -17.49 -7.44
N MET A 184 4.53 -18.29 -8.50
CA MET A 184 3.84 -19.58 -8.70
C MET A 184 3.81 -20.48 -7.45
N ASN A 185 4.89 -20.47 -6.66
CA ASN A 185 4.98 -21.26 -5.44
C ASN A 185 3.90 -20.92 -4.40
N LEU A 186 3.48 -19.66 -4.28
CA LEU A 186 2.50 -19.25 -3.27
C LEU A 186 1.08 -19.69 -3.63
N GLN A 187 0.72 -19.60 -4.90
CA GLN A 187 -0.55 -20.11 -5.38
C GLN A 187 -0.65 -21.62 -5.15
N ASN A 188 0.39 -22.37 -5.54
CA ASN A 188 0.48 -23.79 -5.29
C ASN A 188 0.40 -24.13 -3.79
N ASP A 189 0.99 -23.32 -2.92
CA ASP A 189 0.94 -23.52 -1.46
C ASP A 189 -0.47 -23.35 -0.89
N ILE A 190 -1.27 -22.42 -1.42
CA ILE A 190 -2.68 -22.22 -1.00
C ILE A 190 -3.57 -23.31 -1.58
N GLU A 191 -3.39 -23.68 -2.85
CA GLU A 191 -4.14 -24.78 -3.47
C GLU A 191 -3.90 -26.09 -2.71
N LYS A 192 -2.65 -26.36 -2.28
CA LYS A 192 -2.33 -27.49 -1.39
C LYS A 192 -3.01 -27.36 -0.03
N LEU A 193 -3.03 -26.16 0.57
CA LEU A 193 -3.72 -25.93 1.84
C LEU A 193 -5.22 -26.26 1.72
N ILE A 194 -5.89 -25.75 0.69
CA ILE A 194 -7.31 -26.01 0.41
C ILE A 194 -7.54 -27.51 0.21
N SER A 195 -6.70 -28.18 -0.58
CA SER A 195 -6.82 -29.63 -0.79
C SER A 195 -6.74 -30.43 0.53
N ILE A 196 -5.89 -30.02 1.48
CA ILE A 196 -5.76 -30.71 2.78
C ILE A 196 -6.97 -30.39 3.69
N ILE A 197 -7.45 -29.15 3.67
CA ILE A 197 -8.68 -28.74 4.37
C ILE A 197 -9.85 -29.62 3.90
N ASP A 198 -9.95 -29.86 2.60
CA ASP A 198 -11.00 -30.67 1.97
C ASP A 198 -10.92 -32.15 2.35
N GLU A 199 -9.73 -32.72 2.21
CA GLU A 199 -9.49 -34.13 2.49
C GLU A 199 -9.76 -34.45 3.97
N ARG A 200 -9.33 -33.55 4.87
CA ARG A 200 -9.44 -33.77 6.32
C ARG A 200 -10.71 -33.18 6.93
N ARG A 201 -11.48 -32.39 6.17
CA ARG A 201 -12.65 -31.62 6.64
C ARG A 201 -12.33 -30.79 7.90
N VAL A 202 -11.20 -30.09 7.87
CA VAL A 202 -10.71 -29.29 9.01
C VAL A 202 -11.17 -27.85 8.87
N ASP A 203 -11.81 -27.31 9.89
CA ASP A 203 -12.06 -25.87 9.98
C ASP A 203 -10.83 -25.17 10.58
N ILE A 204 -10.16 -24.33 9.78
CA ILE A 204 -9.03 -23.49 10.23
C ILE A 204 -9.49 -22.09 10.70
N THR A 205 -10.78 -21.78 10.56
CA THR A 205 -11.34 -20.48 10.88
C THR A 205 -11.69 -20.36 12.35
N ASN A 206 -12.13 -21.44 13.02
CA ASN A 206 -12.39 -21.57 14.46
C ASN A 206 -13.39 -20.56 15.08
N ASP A 207 -13.14 -19.26 14.97
CA ASP A 207 -13.95 -18.17 15.47
C ASP A 207 -14.05 -17.02 14.43
N TYR A 208 -14.97 -16.09 14.66
CA TYR A 208 -15.18 -14.96 13.75
C TYR A 208 -13.93 -14.07 13.57
N ASP A 209 -13.13 -13.86 14.62
CA ASP A 209 -11.93 -13.02 14.55
C ASP A 209 -10.86 -13.65 13.66
N THR A 210 -10.65 -14.95 13.80
CA THR A 210 -9.75 -15.73 12.95
C THR A 210 -10.26 -15.82 11.52
N TRP A 211 -11.57 -16.03 11.31
CA TRP A 211 -12.19 -15.99 9.99
C TRP A 211 -12.01 -14.63 9.29
N LEU A 212 -12.18 -13.54 10.03
CA LEU A 212 -11.94 -12.17 9.56
C LEU A 212 -10.46 -11.94 9.20
N LYS A 213 -9.54 -12.37 10.07
CA LYS A 213 -8.09 -12.27 9.86
C LYS A 213 -7.62 -13.07 8.64
N ILE A 214 -8.21 -14.24 8.39
CA ILE A 214 -7.95 -15.03 7.18
C ILE A 214 -8.41 -14.26 5.94
N GLY A 215 -9.59 -13.64 5.97
CA GLY A 215 -10.09 -12.81 4.87
C GLY A 215 -9.12 -11.68 4.51
N PHE A 216 -8.66 -10.94 5.53
CA PHE A 216 -7.64 -9.91 5.36
C PHE A 216 -6.28 -10.46 4.89
N ALA A 217 -5.86 -11.63 5.37
CA ALA A 217 -4.62 -12.25 4.94
C ALA A 217 -4.62 -12.59 3.45
N ILE A 218 -5.73 -13.12 2.94
CA ILE A 218 -5.90 -13.44 1.52
C ILE A 218 -5.99 -12.17 0.69
N GLU A 219 -6.81 -11.19 1.10
CA GLU A 219 -6.90 -9.88 0.42
C GLU A 219 -5.54 -9.22 0.31
N SER A 220 -4.73 -9.26 1.38
CA SER A 220 -3.42 -8.61 1.42
C SER A 220 -2.48 -9.07 0.30
N GLU A 221 -2.67 -10.29 -0.22
CA GLU A 221 -1.82 -10.88 -1.24
C GLU A 221 -2.48 -10.91 -2.62
N PHE A 222 -3.77 -11.24 -2.69
CA PHE A 222 -4.50 -11.53 -3.94
C PHE A 222 -5.54 -10.47 -4.32
N GLY A 223 -5.82 -9.51 -3.42
CA GLY A 223 -6.90 -8.54 -3.60
C GLY A 223 -8.23 -9.24 -3.88
N GLU A 224 -8.98 -8.72 -4.85
CA GLU A 224 -10.29 -9.29 -5.24
C GLU A 224 -10.18 -10.73 -5.77
N SER A 225 -9.06 -11.08 -6.41
CA SER A 225 -8.87 -12.42 -6.99
C SER A 225 -8.76 -13.52 -5.92
N GLY A 226 -8.57 -13.16 -4.65
CA GLY A 226 -8.51 -14.11 -3.54
C GLY A 226 -9.88 -14.56 -3.01
N ARG A 227 -10.98 -13.99 -3.51
CA ARG A 227 -12.33 -14.30 -3.03
C ARG A 227 -12.64 -15.79 -3.10
N SER A 228 -12.26 -16.48 -4.19
CA SER A 228 -12.48 -17.92 -4.32
C SER A 228 -11.77 -18.70 -3.20
N TYR A 229 -10.50 -18.39 -2.94
CA TYR A 229 -9.75 -19.02 -1.85
C TYR A 229 -10.41 -18.79 -0.49
N TYR A 230 -10.97 -17.60 -0.26
CA TYR A 230 -11.67 -17.33 0.99
C TYR A 230 -12.91 -18.20 1.17
N HIS A 231 -13.70 -18.40 0.12
CA HIS A 231 -14.84 -19.34 0.16
C HIS A 231 -14.39 -20.77 0.40
N ASP A 232 -13.38 -21.23 -0.34
CA ASP A 232 -12.89 -22.61 -0.24
C ASP A 232 -12.34 -22.93 1.15
N ILE A 233 -11.63 -22.00 1.77
CA ILE A 233 -11.11 -22.13 3.14
C ILE A 233 -12.24 -22.05 4.17
N SER A 234 -13.26 -21.24 3.92
CA SER A 234 -14.34 -21.01 4.89
C SER A 234 -15.37 -22.12 4.92
N LYS A 235 -15.46 -22.98 3.90
CA LYS A 235 -16.64 -23.85 3.69
C LYS A 235 -16.98 -24.84 4.81
N TYR A 236 -16.03 -25.20 5.67
CA TYR A 236 -16.25 -26.07 6.83
C TYR A 236 -16.46 -25.31 8.13
N SER A 237 -16.39 -23.98 8.09
CA SER A 237 -16.69 -23.11 9.22
C SER A 237 -18.18 -23.13 9.55
N GLU A 238 -18.49 -23.10 10.84
CA GLU A 238 -19.88 -22.89 11.30
C GLU A 238 -20.44 -21.52 10.89
N PHE A 239 -19.55 -20.55 10.58
CA PHE A 239 -19.92 -19.22 10.09
C PHE A 239 -20.11 -19.17 8.57
N TYR A 240 -19.96 -20.29 7.87
CA TYR A 240 -20.04 -20.28 6.41
C TYR A 240 -21.47 -20.17 5.91
N ASN A 241 -21.78 -18.98 5.41
CA ASN A 241 -22.88 -18.76 4.49
C ASN A 241 -22.33 -18.02 3.26
N SER A 242 -22.63 -18.51 2.05
CA SER A 242 -22.06 -17.92 0.83
C SER A 242 -22.33 -16.40 0.71
N LYS A 243 -23.52 -15.93 1.12
CA LYS A 243 -23.86 -14.51 1.11
C LYS A 243 -23.08 -13.72 2.16
N GLU A 244 -22.94 -14.27 3.36
CA GLU A 244 -22.19 -13.63 4.45
C GLU A 244 -20.69 -13.61 4.18
N CYS A 245 -20.14 -14.70 3.63
CA CYS A 245 -18.75 -14.80 3.20
C CYS A 245 -18.42 -13.77 2.11
N ASN A 246 -19.31 -13.59 1.12
CA ASN A 246 -19.16 -12.53 0.14
C ASN A 246 -19.19 -11.13 0.76
N SER A 247 -20.18 -10.88 1.63
CA SER A 247 -20.29 -9.60 2.35
C SER A 247 -19.07 -9.32 3.21
N GLN A 248 -18.50 -10.34 3.85
CA GLN A 248 -17.31 -10.22 4.67
C GLN A 248 -16.07 -9.94 3.82
N TYR A 249 -15.90 -10.63 2.70
CA TYR A 249 -14.76 -10.38 1.81
C TYR A 249 -14.86 -8.99 1.15
N ASP A 250 -16.05 -8.51 0.81
CA ASP A 250 -16.26 -7.12 0.36
C ASP A 250 -15.74 -6.11 1.38
N LYS A 251 -15.96 -6.37 2.68
CA LYS A 251 -15.41 -5.53 3.76
C LYS A 251 -13.89 -5.65 3.82
N CYS A 252 -13.32 -6.83 3.62
CA CYS A 252 -11.86 -7.01 3.57
C CYS A 252 -11.22 -6.27 2.40
N VAL A 253 -11.87 -6.25 1.23
CA VAL A 253 -11.37 -5.54 0.03
C VAL A 253 -11.53 -4.03 0.14
N LYS A 254 -12.58 -3.55 0.81
CA LYS A 254 -12.83 -2.12 1.03
C LYS A 254 -11.98 -1.55 2.16
N ASN A 255 -11.85 -2.28 3.26
CA ASN A 255 -11.15 -1.83 4.45
C ASN A 255 -9.70 -2.31 4.42
N ASN A 256 -8.78 -1.44 4.81
CA ASN A 256 -7.39 -1.80 4.90
C ASN A 256 -7.05 -2.29 6.31
N SER A 257 -6.78 -3.58 6.49
CA SER A 257 -6.19 -4.06 7.74
C SER A 257 -4.68 -3.81 7.72
N SER A 258 -4.21 -2.80 8.45
CA SER A 258 -2.78 -2.59 8.63
C SER A 258 -2.18 -3.77 9.42
N GLY A 259 -1.12 -4.37 8.87
CA GLY A 259 -0.31 -5.37 9.57
C GLY A 259 -0.68 -6.85 9.36
N ILE A 260 -1.83 -7.16 8.76
CA ILE A 260 -2.17 -8.55 8.39
C ILE A 260 -1.55 -8.88 7.03
N THR A 261 -0.92 -10.04 6.92
CA THR A 261 -0.29 -10.53 5.69
C THR A 261 -0.69 -11.98 5.43
N ILE A 262 -0.42 -12.51 4.24
CA ILE A 262 -0.69 -13.92 3.91
C ILE A 262 -0.06 -14.93 4.88
N LYS A 263 0.98 -14.54 5.63
CA LYS A 263 1.57 -15.38 6.68
C LYS A 263 0.57 -15.76 7.78
N THR A 264 -0.40 -14.89 8.05
CA THR A 264 -1.45 -15.12 9.05
C THR A 264 -2.32 -16.33 8.67
N LEU A 265 -2.63 -16.52 7.39
CA LEU A 265 -3.33 -17.73 6.91
C LEU A 265 -2.53 -18.99 7.24
N PHE A 266 -1.25 -19.03 6.89
CA PHE A 266 -0.40 -20.20 7.15
C PHE A 266 -0.13 -20.44 8.64
N HIS A 267 -0.16 -19.37 9.45
CA HIS A 267 -0.09 -19.49 10.90
C HIS A 267 -1.31 -20.24 11.46
N PHE A 268 -2.53 -19.83 11.09
CA PHE A 268 -3.75 -20.52 11.52
C PHE A 268 -3.85 -21.94 10.97
N ALA A 269 -3.47 -22.17 9.71
CA ALA A 269 -3.35 -23.52 9.16
C ALA A 269 -2.42 -24.40 10.00
N SER A 270 -1.27 -23.87 10.44
CA SER A 270 -0.33 -24.61 11.29
C SER A 270 -0.90 -24.89 12.69
N LEU A 271 -1.71 -23.99 13.27
CA LEU A 271 -2.38 -24.23 14.56
C LEU A 271 -3.42 -25.35 14.44
N ALA A 272 -4.09 -25.45 13.31
CA ALA A 272 -5.01 -26.55 12.97
C ALA A 272 -4.29 -27.84 12.52
N GLY A 273 -2.95 -27.92 12.65
CA GLY A 273 -2.17 -29.11 12.32
C GLY A 273 -1.83 -29.28 10.83
N ILE A 274 -2.06 -28.26 10.00
CA ILE A 274 -1.70 -28.26 8.57
C ILE A 274 -0.41 -27.47 8.34
N LYS A 275 0.69 -28.17 8.10
CA LYS A 275 1.99 -27.55 7.81
C LYS A 275 2.32 -27.61 6.32
N ILE A 276 2.21 -26.48 5.63
CA ILE A 276 2.67 -26.34 4.24
C ILE A 276 4.15 -26.00 4.25
N ARG A 277 5.01 -26.90 3.75
CA ARG A 277 6.44 -26.62 3.53
C ARG A 277 6.56 -25.70 2.32
N SER A 278 6.52 -24.40 2.55
CA SER A 278 6.81 -23.43 1.49
C SER A 278 8.31 -23.37 1.23
N ASN A 279 8.74 -23.61 -0.02
CA ASN A 279 10.11 -23.35 -0.47
C ASN A 279 10.50 -21.85 -0.40
N ARG A 280 9.58 -20.96 0.02
CA ARG A 280 9.85 -19.54 0.32
C ARG A 280 10.24 -19.27 1.77
N LEU A 281 10.06 -20.21 2.69
CA LEU A 281 10.46 -20.02 4.09
C LEU A 281 11.95 -20.33 4.32
N THR A 282 12.65 -20.86 3.32
CA THR A 282 14.11 -21.02 3.29
C THR A 282 14.77 -19.92 2.47
N THR A 283 14.56 -18.67 2.86
CA THR A 283 15.58 -17.61 2.74
C THR A 283 15.57 -16.75 4.00
N SER A 284 15.64 -17.39 5.16
CA SER A 284 16.56 -16.92 6.18
C SER A 284 17.82 -17.76 6.03
N ASN A 285 18.76 -17.29 5.20
CA ASN A 285 20.14 -17.73 5.37
C ASN A 285 20.47 -17.50 6.85
N ILE A 286 20.67 -18.59 7.57
CA ILE A 286 21.59 -18.63 8.69
C ILE A 286 22.96 -18.44 8.04
N GLU A 287 23.24 -17.21 7.65
CA GLU A 287 24.59 -16.71 7.45
C GLU A 287 24.69 -15.55 8.42
N ASP A 288 25.68 -15.63 9.30
CA ASP A 288 26.10 -14.62 10.27
C ASP A 288 26.24 -13.24 9.61
N LYS A 289 25.12 -12.53 9.45
CA LYS A 289 25.14 -11.09 9.23
C LYS A 289 25.20 -10.43 10.59
N LYS A 290 26.41 -10.05 10.99
CA LYS A 290 26.65 -9.02 12.01
C LYS A 290 25.62 -7.89 11.83
N LYS A 291 24.64 -7.80 12.74
CA LYS A 291 23.61 -6.77 12.75
C LYS A 291 24.31 -5.40 12.72
N LYS A 292 23.93 -4.53 11.78
CA LYS A 292 24.29 -3.10 11.89
C LYS A 292 23.61 -2.53 13.16
N PRO A 293 24.33 -1.73 13.98
CA PRO A 293 23.75 -1.21 15.20
C PRO A 293 22.55 -0.33 14.89
N THR A 294 21.42 -0.62 15.54
CA THR A 294 20.23 0.24 15.53
C THR A 294 20.46 1.44 16.45
N SER A 295 20.05 2.63 16.04
CA SER A 295 20.07 3.83 16.91
C SER A 295 18.84 3.93 17.82
N ASN A 296 17.90 2.99 17.71
CA ASN A 296 16.71 2.96 18.53
C ASN A 296 17.05 2.49 19.95
N LYS A 297 17.06 3.44 20.89
CA LYS A 297 17.37 3.19 22.31
C LYS A 297 16.48 2.13 22.94
N PHE A 298 15.22 1.98 22.53
CA PHE A 298 14.34 0.95 23.06
C PHE A 298 14.79 -0.46 22.67
N VAL A 299 15.18 -0.65 21.40
CA VAL A 299 15.69 -1.95 20.91
C VAL A 299 17.03 -2.29 21.56
N ILE A 300 17.91 -1.31 21.75
CA ILE A 300 19.19 -1.51 22.46
C ILE A 300 18.94 -1.93 23.91
N THR A 301 18.04 -1.23 24.62
CA THR A 301 17.72 -1.55 26.01
C THR A 301 17.04 -2.91 26.14
N GLU A 302 16.11 -3.23 25.25
CA GLU A 302 15.44 -4.54 25.21
C GLU A 302 16.43 -5.68 24.93
N GLU A 303 17.34 -5.53 23.95
CA GLU A 303 18.39 -6.52 23.68
C GLU A 303 19.33 -6.68 24.90
N TYR A 304 19.73 -5.58 25.54
CA TYR A 304 20.56 -5.61 26.76
C TYR A 304 19.87 -6.35 27.91
N LEU A 305 18.59 -6.02 28.17
CA LEU A 305 17.83 -6.63 29.25
C LEU A 305 17.60 -8.13 28.99
N ASN A 306 17.23 -8.51 27.76
CA ASN A 306 17.00 -9.91 27.39
C ASN A 306 18.28 -10.75 27.41
N GLN A 307 19.44 -10.16 27.11
CA GLN A 307 20.72 -10.88 27.19
C GLN A 307 21.14 -11.16 28.63
N ARG A 308 20.82 -10.26 29.56
CA ARG A 308 21.42 -10.25 30.89
C ARG A 308 20.48 -10.69 32.01
N TYR A 309 19.16 -10.53 31.83
CA TYR A 309 18.18 -10.79 32.88
C TYR A 309 17.09 -11.76 32.42
N ASP A 310 16.60 -12.57 33.36
CA ASP A 310 15.31 -13.25 33.26
C ASP A 310 14.30 -12.38 34.01
N VAL A 311 13.23 -11.95 33.33
CA VAL A 311 12.12 -11.21 33.95
C VAL A 311 10.88 -12.08 33.92
N ARG A 312 10.14 -12.13 35.02
CA ARG A 312 8.88 -12.89 35.15
C ARG A 312 7.84 -12.09 35.92
N TYR A 313 6.58 -12.46 35.75
CA TYR A 313 5.50 -12.01 36.61
C TYR A 313 5.22 -13.08 37.66
N ASN A 314 5.38 -12.74 38.94
CA ASN A 314 5.03 -13.63 40.04
C ASN A 314 3.55 -13.46 40.36
N VAL A 315 2.75 -14.47 39.99
CA VAL A 315 1.29 -14.47 40.16
C VAL A 315 0.84 -14.57 41.62
N ILE A 316 1.72 -14.98 42.54
CA ILE A 316 1.40 -15.09 43.98
C ILE A 316 1.59 -13.75 44.68
N SER A 317 2.68 -13.04 44.36
CA SER A 317 2.95 -11.70 44.92
C SER A 317 2.38 -10.56 44.07
N ASN A 318 1.84 -10.87 42.89
CA ASN A 318 1.31 -9.92 41.91
C ASN A 318 2.33 -8.87 41.44
N LYS A 319 3.62 -9.22 41.47
CA LYS A 319 4.75 -8.32 41.22
C LYS A 319 5.66 -8.85 40.12
N PHE A 320 6.28 -7.94 39.39
CA PHE A 320 7.33 -8.31 38.44
C PHE A 320 8.61 -8.61 39.20
N GLU A 321 9.28 -9.68 38.82
CA GLU A 321 10.55 -10.09 39.40
C GLU A 321 11.58 -10.29 38.30
N TYR A 322 12.84 -9.98 38.58
CA TYR A 322 13.96 -10.17 37.69
C TYR A 322 15.12 -10.86 38.38
N ARG A 323 15.99 -11.50 37.61
CA ARG A 323 17.30 -11.96 38.07
C ARG A 323 18.31 -11.82 36.95
N GLU A 324 19.58 -11.69 37.29
CA GLU A 324 20.65 -11.84 36.29
C GLU A 324 20.75 -13.32 35.88
N LYS A 325 20.88 -13.58 34.58
CA LYS A 325 21.02 -14.95 34.06
C LYS A 325 22.25 -15.61 34.68
N GLY A 326 22.05 -16.79 35.28
CA GLY A 326 23.08 -17.52 36.03
C GLY A 326 23.03 -17.33 37.55
N GLN A 327 22.15 -16.46 38.08
CA GLN A 327 21.90 -16.37 39.51
C GLN A 327 20.63 -17.13 39.94
N GLY A 328 20.62 -17.63 41.18
CA GLY A 328 19.55 -18.53 41.66
C GLY A 328 18.26 -17.84 42.12
N LYS A 329 18.31 -16.59 42.61
CA LYS A 329 17.17 -15.92 43.25
C LYS A 329 16.65 -14.74 42.43
N PHE A 330 15.33 -14.71 42.24
CA PHE A 330 14.59 -13.58 41.69
C PHE A 330 14.47 -12.45 42.73
N ARG A 331 14.59 -11.21 42.28
CA ARG A 331 14.39 -9.98 43.05
C ARG A 331 13.20 -9.24 42.47
N GLU A 332 12.44 -8.56 43.31
CA GLU A 332 11.32 -7.74 42.87
C GLU A 332 11.80 -6.53 42.05
N MET A 333 11.11 -6.22 40.95
CA MET A 333 11.23 -4.94 40.25
C MET A 333 10.38 -3.92 41.00
N ASN A 334 11.04 -2.93 41.63
CA ASN A 334 10.37 -1.79 42.27
C ASN A 334 9.64 -0.90 41.27
#